data_AF-A0A7C1HH88-F1
#
_entry.id   AF-A0A7C1HH88-F1
#
_cell.length_a   1.000
_cell.length_b   1.000
_cell.length_c   1.000
_cell.angle_alpha   90.00
_cell.angle_beta   90.00
_cell.angle_gamma   90.00
#
_symmetry.space_group_name_H-M   'P 1'
#
loop_
_entity.id
_entity.type
_entity.pdbx_description
1 polymer ?
#
loop_
_entity_poly.entity_id
_entity_poly.type
_entity_poly.pdbx_seq_one_letter_code
_entity_poly.pdbx_strand_id
1 'polypeptide(L)'
;FAIREDETAASSMGISPVLFKLIAFMTGTAMAGVGGSLYAHYMRFISATDFGFPVSVMILSMVVVGGMGTLWGPVLGALLLTILPEVFRPLTEYRMLLYAALLLMMIRFQPGGLLGEESFFKTLTRKIAGRRSS
;
A
#
# COMPACT_ATOMS: atom_id res chain seq x y z
N PHE A 1 -5.92 8.49 12.31
CA PHE A 1 -7.03 9.37 11.91
C PHE A 1 -7.37 10.49 12.92
N ALA A 2 -6.94 10.43 14.19
CA ALA A 2 -7.24 11.46 15.20
C ALA A 2 -6.61 12.85 14.98
N ILE A 3 -5.52 12.98 14.22
CA ILE A 3 -4.88 14.29 13.94
C ILE A 3 -5.58 15.06 12.81
N ARG A 4 -6.42 14.40 12.00
CA ARG A 4 -7.05 15.02 10.82
C ARG A 4 -8.23 15.94 11.16
N GLU A 5 -8.85 15.77 12.32
CA GLU A 5 -10.01 16.58 12.73
C GLU A 5 -9.66 17.74 13.68
N ASP A 6 -8.51 17.69 14.34
CA ASP A 6 -8.09 18.69 15.34
C ASP A 6 -6.89 19.54 14.89
N GLU A 7 -6.71 19.70 13.57
CA GLU A 7 -5.64 20.52 13.00
C GLU A 7 -5.73 21.99 13.48
N THR A 8 -6.96 22.45 13.75
CA THR A 8 -7.26 23.77 14.30
C THR A 8 -7.05 23.83 15.83
N ALA A 9 -7.37 22.78 16.59
CA ALA A 9 -7.20 22.75 18.05
C ALA A 9 -5.75 22.50 18.50
N ALA A 10 -4.98 21.69 17.76
CA ALA A 10 -3.57 21.43 18.03
C ALA A 10 -2.70 22.68 17.80
N SER A 11 -3.04 23.48 16.78
CA SER A 11 -2.39 24.75 16.51
C SER A 11 -2.60 25.76 17.65
N SER A 12 -3.72 25.69 18.37
CA SER A 12 -4.00 26.49 19.56
C SER A 12 -3.28 26.00 20.83
N MET A 13 -2.82 24.75 20.85
CA MET A 13 -2.07 24.12 21.95
C MET A 13 -0.54 24.22 21.77
N GLY A 14 -0.05 24.94 20.75
CA GLY A 14 1.38 25.10 20.47
C GLY A 14 2.04 23.88 19.78
N ILE A 15 1.26 22.89 19.36
CA ILE A 15 1.73 21.69 18.67
C ILE A 15 1.49 21.87 17.17
N SER A 16 2.55 22.02 16.39
CA SER A 16 2.41 22.23 14.94
C SER A 16 2.00 20.92 14.23
N PRO A 17 0.85 20.87 13.53
CA PRO A 17 0.46 19.71 12.73
C PRO A 17 1.46 19.42 11.60
N VAL A 18 2.20 20.45 11.18
CA VAL A 18 3.32 20.35 10.24
C VAL A 18 4.41 19.41 10.75
N LEU A 19 4.80 19.48 12.03
CA LEU A 19 5.85 18.63 12.59
C LEU A 19 5.44 17.15 12.57
N PHE A 20 4.18 16.84 12.89
CA PHE A 20 3.68 15.47 12.83
C PHE A 20 3.67 14.91 11.40
N LYS A 21 3.26 15.72 10.41
CA LYS A 21 3.33 15.32 9.00
C LYS A 21 4.78 15.12 8.55
N LEU A 22 5.69 15.99 8.97
CA LEU A 22 7.12 15.87 8.67
C LEU A 22 7.72 14.61 9.30
N ILE A 23 7.43 14.29 10.55
CA ILE A 23 7.92 13.06 11.20
C ILE A 23 7.36 11.81 10.51
N ALA A 24 6.08 11.79 10.16
CA ALA A 24 5.48 10.69 9.41
C ALA A 24 6.11 10.53 8.02
N PHE A 25 6.39 11.65 7.33
CA PHE A 25 7.06 11.63 6.04
C PHE A 25 8.53 11.20 6.14
N MET A 26 9.28 11.71 7.12
CA MET A 26 10.68 11.35 7.36
C MET A 26 10.83 9.87 7.70
N THR A 27 9.97 9.32 8.56
CA THR A 27 10.00 7.89 8.90
C THR A 27 9.67 7.01 7.70
N GLY A 28 8.66 7.37 6.89
CA GLY A 28 8.32 6.65 5.68
C GLY A 28 9.42 6.70 4.60
N THR A 29 9.97 7.89 4.35
CA THR A 29 11.05 8.06 3.35
C THR A 29 12.38 7.45 3.81
N ALA A 30 12.68 7.43 5.11
CA ALA A 30 13.83 6.71 5.63
C ALA A 30 13.75 5.20 5.34
N MET A 31 12.60 4.57 5.59
CA MET A 31 12.39 3.16 5.26
C MET A 31 12.45 2.89 3.75
N ALA A 32 11.85 3.77 2.94
CA ALA A 32 11.92 3.67 1.48
C ALA A 32 13.36 3.82 0.95
N GLY A 33 14.14 4.73 1.54
CA GLY A 33 15.54 4.95 1.19
C GLY A 33 16.43 3.75 1.51
N VAL A 34 16.22 3.11 2.66
CA VAL A 34 16.94 1.86 3.03
C VAL A 34 16.58 0.72 2.06
N GLY A 35 15.31 0.57 1.70
CA GLY A 35 14.90 -0.43 0.70
C GLY A 35 15.50 -0.17 -0.67
N GLY A 36 15.50 1.09 -1.13
CA GLY A 36 16.07 1.49 -2.41
C GLY A 36 17.59 1.31 -2.48
N SER A 37 18.32 1.64 -1.41
CA SER A 37 19.78 1.46 -1.37
C SER A 37 20.18 -0.02 -1.40
N LEU A 38 19.44 -0.87 -0.69
CA LEU A 38 19.65 -2.32 -0.74
C LEU A 38 19.34 -2.89 -2.14
N TYR A 39 18.24 -2.45 -2.76
CA TYR A 39 17.89 -2.85 -4.12
C TYR A 39 18.96 -2.43 -5.15
N ALA A 40 19.45 -1.19 -5.04
CA ALA A 40 20.53 -0.69 -5.88
C ALA A 40 21.83 -1.51 -5.73
N HIS A 41 22.17 -1.87 -4.49
CA HIS A 41 23.33 -2.70 -4.21
C HIS A 41 23.17 -4.11 -4.79
N TYR A 42 21.97 -4.70 -4.72
CA TYR A 42 21.68 -6.02 -5.26
C TYR A 42 21.75 -6.07 -6.79
N MET A 43 21.15 -5.09 -7.47
CA MET A 43 21.08 -5.08 -8.94
C MET A 43 22.44 -4.75 -9.60
N ARG A 44 23.37 -4.08 -8.89
CA ARG A 44 24.73 -3.67 -9.33
C ARG A 44 24.77 -2.74 -10.56
N PHE A 45 23.74 -2.73 -11.38
CA PHE A 45 23.54 -1.87 -12.52
C PHE A 45 22.08 -1.42 -12.53
N ILE A 46 21.86 -0.10 -12.57
CA ILE A 46 20.52 0.51 -12.60
C ILE A 46 20.43 1.34 -13.87
N SER A 47 19.48 1.02 -14.73
CA SER A 47 19.10 1.88 -15.85
C SER A 47 17.82 2.66 -15.52
N ALA A 48 17.68 3.86 -16.08
CA ALA A 48 16.44 4.62 -16.02
C ALA A 48 15.26 3.84 -16.66
N THR A 49 15.56 2.92 -17.57
CA THR A 49 14.55 2.06 -18.21
C THR A 49 13.94 1.05 -17.24
N ASP A 50 14.68 0.62 -16.20
CA ASP A 50 14.20 -0.36 -15.20
C ASP A 50 13.14 0.25 -14.28
N PHE A 51 13.22 1.56 -14.03
CA PHE A 51 12.24 2.33 -13.26
C PHE A 51 11.18 3.00 -14.14
N GLY A 52 10.92 2.43 -15.32
CA GLY A 52 9.91 2.92 -16.25
C GLY A 52 8.48 2.70 -15.75
N PHE A 53 7.53 3.00 -16.65
CA PHE A 53 6.09 2.88 -16.39
C PHE A 53 5.64 1.54 -15.77
N PRO A 54 6.14 0.36 -16.17
CA PRO A 54 5.70 -0.91 -15.61
C PRO A 54 5.93 -1.03 -14.10
N VAL A 55 7.06 -0.51 -13.60
CA VAL A 55 7.38 -0.54 -12.17
C VAL A 55 6.49 0.41 -11.39
N SER A 56 6.20 1.60 -11.92
CA SER A 56 5.26 2.54 -11.31
C SER A 56 3.86 1.93 -11.17
N VAL A 57 3.35 1.28 -12.22
CA VAL A 57 2.05 0.57 -12.17
C VAL A 57 2.09 -0.58 -11.17
N MET A 58 3.19 -1.34 -11.13
CA MET A 58 3.35 -2.43 -10.16
C MET A 58 3.30 -1.91 -8.71
N ILE A 59 4.09 -0.88 -8.37
CA ILE A 59 4.12 -0.29 -7.03
C ILE A 59 2.74 0.26 -6.64
N LEU A 60 2.08 1.00 -7.55
CA LEU A 60 0.72 1.49 -7.33
C LEU A 60 -0.25 0.34 -7.10
N SER A 61 -0.14 -0.73 -7.88
CA SER A 61 -0.99 -1.92 -7.73
C SER A 61 -0.81 -2.54 -6.34
N MET A 62 0.42 -2.67 -5.85
CA MET A 62 0.69 -3.19 -4.50
C MET A 62 0.01 -2.35 -3.41
N VAL A 63 0.11 -1.02 -3.51
CA VAL A 63 -0.48 -0.10 -2.54
C VAL A 63 -2.01 -0.10 -2.63
N VAL A 64 -2.59 -0.06 -3.82
CA VAL A 64 -4.04 -0.01 -4.04
C VAL A 64 -4.70 -1.34 -3.67
N VAL A 65 -4.12 -2.46 -4.10
CA VAL A 65 -4.59 -3.81 -3.72
C VAL A 65 -4.49 -3.99 -2.20
N GLY A 66 -3.39 -3.55 -1.60
CA GLY A 66 -3.20 -3.59 -0.15
C GLY A 66 -4.18 -2.70 0.63
N GLY A 67 -4.46 -1.51 0.10
CA GLY A 67 -5.33 -0.49 0.70
C GLY A 67 -4.55 0.72 1.18
N MET A 68 -4.90 1.91 0.66
CA MET A 68 -4.23 3.19 0.95
C MET A 68 -4.43 3.70 2.39
N GLY A 69 -5.41 3.16 3.12
CA GLY A 69 -5.81 3.64 4.45
C GLY A 69 -5.13 2.95 5.65
N THR A 70 -4.26 1.96 5.42
CA THR A 70 -3.65 1.18 6.52
C THR A 70 -2.14 1.02 6.37
N LEU A 71 -1.42 0.99 7.49
CA LEU A 71 0.02 0.72 7.53
C LEU A 71 0.37 -0.68 7.00
N TRP A 72 -0.48 -1.68 7.26
CA TRP A 72 -0.25 -3.07 6.88
C TRP A 72 -0.76 -3.44 5.48
N GLY A 73 -1.66 -2.63 4.91
CA GLY A 73 -2.23 -2.82 3.57
C GLY A 73 -1.17 -3.01 2.50
N PRO A 74 -0.29 -2.02 2.27
CA PRO A 74 0.74 -2.11 1.23
C PRO A 74 1.69 -3.31 1.41
N VAL A 75 1.99 -3.72 2.64
CA VAL A 75 2.83 -4.89 2.93
C VAL A 75 2.16 -6.18 2.46
N LEU A 76 0.86 -6.33 2.77
CA LEU A 76 0.07 -7.48 2.33
C LEU A 76 -0.15 -7.49 0.81
N GLY A 77 -0.39 -6.32 0.21
CA GLY A 77 -0.51 -6.15 -1.24
C GLY A 77 0.79 -6.50 -1.97
N ALA A 78 1.94 -6.09 -1.43
CA ALA A 78 3.25 -6.49 -1.96
C ALA A 78 3.46 -8.01 -1.89
N LEU A 79 3.21 -8.63 -0.73
CA LEU A 79 3.33 -10.09 -0.58
C LEU A 79 2.44 -10.85 -1.57
N LEU A 80 1.16 -10.45 -1.67
CA LEU A 80 0.22 -11.08 -2.60
C LEU A 80 0.67 -10.93 -4.06
N LEU A 81 0.97 -9.72 -4.50
CA LEU A 81 1.35 -9.47 -5.89
C LEU A 81 2.75 -9.98 -6.25
N THR A 82 3.62 -10.26 -5.28
CA THR A 82 4.88 -10.97 -5.51
C THR A 82 4.66 -12.47 -5.68
N ILE A 83 3.81 -13.10 -4.86
CA ILE A 83 3.57 -14.55 -4.91
C ILE A 83 2.66 -14.95 -6.08
N LEU A 84 1.67 -14.11 -6.40
CA LEU A 84 0.68 -14.36 -7.44
C LEU A 84 1.30 -14.70 -8.82
N PRO A 85 2.22 -13.91 -9.39
CA PRO A 85 2.85 -14.23 -10.67
C PRO A 85 3.81 -15.42 -10.60
N GLU A 86 4.32 -15.78 -9.41
CA GLU A 86 5.21 -16.94 -9.21
C GLU A 86 4.42 -18.26 -9.37
N VAL A 87 3.18 -18.28 -8.87
CA VAL A 87 2.25 -19.42 -9.04
C VAL A 87 1.74 -19.47 -10.48
N PHE A 88 1.50 -18.32 -11.10
CA PHE A 88 1.02 -18.19 -12.46
C PHE A 88 2.16 -17.93 -13.45
N ARG A 89 3.11 -18.87 -13.54
CA ARG A 89 4.23 -18.84 -14.52
C ARG A 89 3.85 -18.45 -15.95
N PRO A 90 2.77 -18.97 -16.58
CA PRO A 90 2.43 -18.65 -17.98
C PRO A 90 1.88 -17.22 -18.17
N LEU A 91 1.43 -16.55 -17.10
CA LEU A 91 0.95 -15.18 -17.16
C LEU A 91 2.09 -14.14 -17.07
N THR A 92 3.35 -14.61 -17.03
CA THR A 92 4.52 -13.76 -16.91
C THR A 92 4.69 -12.77 -18.06
N GLU A 93 4.34 -13.18 -19.29
CA GLU A 93 4.34 -12.31 -20.47
C GLU A 93 3.29 -11.20 -20.39
N TYR A 94 2.18 -11.45 -19.68
CA TYR A 94 1.05 -10.51 -19.56
C TYR A 94 1.05 -9.73 -18.25
N ARG A 95 2.14 -9.77 -17.45
CA ARG A 95 2.23 -9.14 -16.12
C ARG A 95 1.78 -7.69 -16.10
N MET A 96 2.23 -6.89 -17.07
CA MET A 96 1.87 -5.47 -17.14
C MET A 96 0.36 -5.26 -17.35
N LEU A 97 -0.25 -6.03 -18.27
CA LEU A 97 -1.69 -5.99 -18.51
C LEU A 97 -2.46 -6.49 -17.29
N LEU A 98 -1.96 -7.52 -16.62
CA LEU A 98 -2.54 -8.08 -15.40
C LEU A 98 -2.54 -7.06 -14.25
N TYR A 99 -1.42 -6.39 -14.00
CA TYR A 99 -1.33 -5.37 -12.95
C TYR A 99 -2.22 -4.17 -13.26
N ALA A 100 -2.23 -3.69 -14.51
CA ALA A 100 -3.11 -2.60 -14.91
C ALA A 100 -4.60 -2.99 -14.78
N ALA A 101 -4.98 -4.19 -15.20
CA ALA A 101 -6.34 -4.69 -15.08
C ALA A 101 -6.76 -4.91 -13.62
N LEU A 102 -5.88 -5.49 -12.79
CA LEU A 102 -6.09 -5.65 -11.34
C LEU A 102 -6.28 -4.32 -10.65
N LEU A 103 -5.45 -3.33 -10.98
CA LEU A 103 -5.55 -1.98 -10.46
C LEU A 103 -6.89 -1.34 -10.83
N LEU A 104 -7.30 -1.42 -12.10
CA LEU A 104 -8.60 -0.90 -12.55
C LEU A 104 -9.78 -1.64 -11.89
N MET A 105 -9.72 -2.97 -11.78
CA MET A 105 -10.73 -3.75 -11.08
C MET A 105 -10.82 -3.34 -9.61
N MET A 106 -9.69 -3.20 -8.90
CA MET A 106 -9.68 -2.80 -7.50
C MET A 106 -10.27 -1.40 -7.31
N ILE A 107 -9.90 -0.44 -8.14
CA ILE A 107 -10.50 0.90 -8.09
C ILE A 107 -12.01 0.85 -8.32
N ARG A 108 -12.48 -0.02 -9.24
CA ARG A 108 -13.90 -0.14 -9.59
C ARG A 108 -14.73 -0.94 -8.59
N PHE A 109 -14.17 -1.98 -7.98
CA PHE A 109 -14.90 -2.92 -7.12
C PHE A 109 -14.66 -2.69 -5.64
N GLN A 110 -13.48 -2.20 -5.24
CA GLN A 110 -13.11 -2.05 -3.83
C GLN A 110 -12.12 -0.89 -3.62
N PRO A 111 -12.59 0.37 -3.65
CA PRO A 111 -11.72 1.55 -3.57
C PRO A 111 -10.91 1.67 -2.27
N GLY A 112 -11.27 0.88 -1.24
CA GLY A 112 -10.52 0.76 0.01
C GLY A 112 -9.35 -0.25 0.01
N GLY A 113 -9.20 -1.08 -1.03
CA GLY A 113 -8.23 -2.19 -1.06
C GLY A 113 -8.63 -3.36 -0.14
N LEU A 114 -7.75 -4.35 0.06
CA LEU A 114 -8.04 -5.56 0.85
C LEU A 114 -8.17 -5.29 2.36
N LEU A 115 -7.48 -4.27 2.88
CA LEU A 115 -7.46 -3.94 4.31
C LEU A 115 -8.04 -2.55 4.67
N GLY A 116 -8.65 -1.82 3.74
CA GLY A 116 -9.21 -0.49 4.01
C GLY A 116 -10.31 -0.46 5.09
N GLU A 117 -10.53 0.71 5.70
CA GLU A 117 -11.49 0.92 6.81
C GLU A 117 -12.96 0.56 6.47
N GLU A 118 -13.31 0.55 5.18
CA GLU A 118 -14.60 0.17 4.60
C GLU A 118 -14.59 -1.25 3.98
N SER A 119 -13.50 -2.01 4.14
CA SER A 119 -13.24 -3.23 3.36
C SER A 119 -13.72 -4.53 4.02
N PHE A 120 -14.01 -5.51 3.17
CA PHE A 120 -14.61 -6.83 3.42
C PHE A 120 -14.04 -7.58 4.64
N PHE A 121 -12.75 -7.40 4.97
CA PHE A 121 -12.11 -8.07 6.11
C PHE A 121 -12.63 -7.60 7.47
N LYS A 122 -12.99 -6.31 7.62
CA LYS A 122 -13.64 -5.81 8.85
C LYS A 122 -15.06 -6.34 8.97
N THR A 123 -15.79 -6.48 7.87
CA THR A 123 -17.11 -7.13 7.82
C THR A 123 -17.03 -8.62 8.16
N LEU A 124 -16.01 -9.33 7.67
CA LEU A 124 -15.81 -10.74 7.94
C LEU A 124 -15.38 -10.99 9.39
N THR A 125 -14.45 -10.19 9.93
CA THR A 125 -14.04 -10.28 11.33
C THR A 125 -15.13 -9.83 12.29
N ARG A 126 -15.97 -8.83 11.96
CA ARG A 126 -17.20 -8.53 12.73
C ARG A 126 -18.19 -9.69 12.71
N LYS A 127 -18.35 -10.37 11.57
CA LYS A 127 -19.27 -11.50 11.42
C LYS A 127 -18.81 -12.76 12.18
N ILE A 128 -17.50 -12.93 12.37
CA ILE A 128 -16.92 -14.02 13.17
C ILE A 128 -16.90 -13.66 14.67
N ALA A 129 -16.57 -12.42 15.04
CA ALA A 129 -16.55 -11.97 16.43
C ALA A 129 -17.96 -11.85 17.05
N GLY A 130 -19.01 -11.66 16.25
CA GLY A 130 -20.40 -11.61 16.70
C GLY A 130 -21.04 -12.96 17.04
N ARG A 131 -20.32 -14.08 16.92
CA ARG A 131 -20.89 -15.44 17.11
C ARG A 131 -20.52 -16.12 18.43
N ARG A 132 -19.94 -15.40 19.40
CA ARG A 132 -19.46 -15.97 20.68
C ARG A 132 -20.16 -15.44 21.95
N SER A 133 -21.37 -14.88 21.81
CA SER A 133 -22.24 -14.52 22.94
C SER A 133 -23.67 -15.01 22.67
N SER A 134 -23.88 -16.31 22.79
CA SER A 134 -25.19 -16.93 23.02
C SER A 134 -24.97 -18.12 23.93
#